data_AF-A0A4Y2CK20-F1
#
_entry.id   AF-A0A4Y2CK20-F1
#
_cell.length_a   1.000
_cell.length_b   1.000
_cell.length_c   1.000
_cell.angle_alpha   90.00
_cell.angle_beta   90.00
_cell.angle_gamma   90.00
#
_symmetry.space_group_name_H-M   'P 1'
#
loop_
_entity.id
_entity.type
_entity.pdbx_description
1 polymer ?
#
loop_
_entity_poly.entity_id
_entity_poly.type
_entity_poly.pdbx_seq_one_letter_code
_entity_poly.pdbx_strand_id
1 'polypeptide(L)'
;MDTNPISISEELYFHRVFMRTNREPSVIDVEPIVGTTEILTFISDGLDHALFVRDIEGWVSPFDAGEIQRDNTVKRHFNFDIGDAIVHRCAIEESFRIAEENAFDADKLLDLPTQEATVYVQKFIGLVVVNTRPVNISFIYALAFACSLCGIAAENCKLHLMSCVALSTAFIFQLHFPYEWIYYDFKQWAFAYIFRHKQIHGG
;
A
#
# COMPACT_ATOMS: atom_id res chain seq x y z
N MET A 1 34.71 -12.45 -4.77
CA MET A 1 33.58 -13.06 -4.04
C MET A 1 32.37 -12.77 -4.88
N ASP A 2 31.80 -13.80 -5.49
CA ASP A 2 30.66 -13.68 -6.41
C ASP A 2 29.42 -13.31 -5.60
N THR A 3 29.03 -12.04 -5.65
CA THR A 3 27.70 -11.60 -5.20
C THR A 3 26.71 -12.02 -6.29
N ASN A 4 26.26 -13.27 -6.24
CA ASN A 4 25.05 -13.64 -6.97
C ASN A 4 23.93 -12.70 -6.51
N PRO A 5 23.26 -11.98 -7.42
CA PRO A 5 22.12 -11.15 -7.03
C PRO A 5 21.08 -12.09 -6.44
N ILE A 6 20.75 -11.88 -5.16
CA ILE A 6 19.63 -12.56 -4.51
C ILE A 6 18.41 -12.28 -5.38
N SER A 7 17.72 -13.34 -5.80
CA SER A 7 16.53 -13.15 -6.61
C SER A 7 15.46 -12.42 -5.79
N ILE A 8 14.66 -11.56 -6.42
CA ILE A 8 13.54 -10.86 -5.77
C ILE A 8 12.66 -11.87 -5.00
N SER A 9 12.48 -13.08 -5.53
CA SER A 9 11.75 -14.17 -4.88
C SER A 9 12.36 -14.62 -3.54
N GLU A 10 13.69 -14.72 -3.46
CA GLU A 10 14.41 -15.08 -2.23
C GLU A 10 14.35 -13.95 -1.20
N GLU A 11 14.53 -12.70 -1.61
CA GLU A 11 14.41 -11.53 -0.73
C GLU A 11 13.04 -11.47 -0.04
N LEU A 12 11.97 -11.69 -0.80
CA LEU A 12 10.60 -11.70 -0.30
C LEU A 12 10.28 -12.88 0.63
N TYR A 13 10.97 -14.01 0.46
CA TYR A 13 10.88 -15.14 1.39
C TYR A 13 11.36 -14.74 2.80
N PHE A 14 12.44 -13.94 2.87
CA PHE A 14 13.01 -13.48 4.15
C PHE A 14 12.18 -12.38 4.83
N HIS A 15 11.26 -11.73 4.11
CA HIS A 15 10.35 -10.73 4.65
C HIS A 15 9.08 -11.32 5.28
N ARG A 16 8.92 -12.65 5.30
CA ARG A 16 7.83 -13.33 6.02
C ARG A 16 8.13 -13.38 7.52
N VAL A 17 8.18 -12.22 8.17
CA VAL A 17 8.21 -12.12 9.64
C VAL A 17 6.81 -12.41 10.16
N PHE A 18 6.59 -13.62 10.69
CA PHE A 18 5.33 -13.99 11.34
C PHE A 18 5.37 -13.56 12.82
N MET A 19 4.93 -12.34 13.13
CA MET A 19 4.53 -12.01 14.50
C MET A 19 3.12 -12.55 14.71
N ARG A 20 2.97 -13.84 15.01
CA ARG A 20 1.72 -14.29 15.64
C ARG A 20 1.72 -13.68 17.04
N THR A 21 0.94 -12.63 17.27
CA THR A 21 0.61 -12.24 18.64
C THR A 21 -0.06 -13.44 19.31
N ASN A 22 0.57 -13.99 20.36
CA ASN A 22 -0.01 -15.00 21.24
C ASN A 22 -1.18 -14.39 22.03
N ARG A 23 -2.27 -14.03 21.36
CA ARG A 23 -3.51 -13.63 22.00
C ARG A 23 -4.35 -14.90 22.19
N GLU A 24 -4.62 -15.26 23.43
CA GLU A 24 -5.66 -16.23 23.73
C GLU A 24 -7.01 -15.65 23.25
N PRO A 25 -7.75 -16.34 22.38
CA PRO A 25 -9.04 -15.85 21.91
C PRO A 25 -10.02 -15.78 23.09
N SER A 26 -10.49 -14.59 23.46
CA SER A 26 -11.59 -14.48 24.41
C SER A 26 -12.94 -14.59 23.69
N VAL A 27 -13.95 -15.11 24.38
CA VAL A 27 -15.23 -15.58 23.81
C VAL A 27 -16.10 -14.43 23.24
N ILE A 28 -15.68 -13.15 23.38
CA ILE A 28 -16.35 -11.98 22.78
C ILE A 28 -15.31 -10.91 22.40
N ASP A 29 -14.25 -11.25 21.65
CA ASP A 29 -13.42 -10.24 21.00
C ASP A 29 -14.02 -9.86 19.64
N VAL A 30 -14.92 -8.85 19.62
CA VAL A 30 -15.23 -8.17 18.36
C VAL A 30 -13.99 -7.35 18.00
N GLU A 31 -13.21 -7.83 17.04
CA GLU A 31 -12.01 -7.13 16.60
C GLU A 31 -12.40 -5.74 16.08
N PRO A 32 -11.76 -4.67 16.59
CA PRO A 32 -12.09 -3.31 16.19
C PRO A 32 -11.82 -3.13 14.69
N ILE A 33 -12.82 -2.59 13.99
CA ILE A 33 -12.76 -2.26 12.57
C ILE A 33 -12.28 -0.83 12.42
N VAL A 34 -11.36 -0.59 11.49
CA VAL A 34 -10.90 0.75 11.11
C VAL A 34 -12.01 1.43 10.30
N GLY A 35 -12.38 2.64 10.70
CA GLY A 35 -13.35 3.42 9.95
C GLY A 35 -12.78 3.89 8.61
N THR A 36 -13.67 4.15 7.67
CA THR A 36 -13.28 4.56 6.31
C THR A 36 -12.38 5.80 6.32
N THR A 37 -12.66 6.76 7.20
CA THR A 37 -11.89 8.00 7.31
C THR A 37 -10.45 7.75 7.78
N GLU A 38 -10.23 6.83 8.71
CA GLU A 38 -8.87 6.44 9.12
C GLU A 38 -8.13 5.72 8.00
N ILE A 39 -8.79 4.84 7.23
CA ILE A 39 -8.19 4.18 6.05
C ILE A 39 -7.79 5.21 5.00
N LEU A 40 -8.66 6.19 4.71
CA LEU A 40 -8.37 7.24 3.73
C LEU A 40 -7.21 8.13 4.17
N THR A 41 -7.11 8.44 5.45
CA THR A 41 -5.97 9.20 5.99
C THR A 41 -4.69 8.40 5.86
N PHE A 42 -4.72 7.12 6.20
CA PHE A 42 -3.58 6.23 6.06
C PHE A 42 -3.10 6.13 4.61
N ILE A 43 -4.01 6.02 3.65
CA ILE A 43 -3.68 6.02 2.21
C ILE A 43 -3.15 7.38 1.77
N SER A 44 -3.74 8.48 2.23
CA SER A 44 -3.28 9.84 1.90
C SER A 44 -1.85 10.08 2.38
N ASP A 45 -1.54 9.72 3.63
CA ASP A 45 -0.18 9.80 4.19
C ASP A 45 0.81 8.97 3.33
N GLY A 46 0.40 7.80 2.82
CA GLY A 46 1.22 6.97 1.93
C GLY A 46 1.43 7.59 0.54
N LEU A 47 0.38 8.15 -0.06
CA LEU A 47 0.46 8.85 -1.34
C LEU A 47 1.36 10.09 -1.23
N ASP A 48 1.19 10.89 -0.18
CA ASP A 48 1.99 12.08 0.06
C ASP A 48 3.49 11.73 0.18
N HIS A 49 3.82 10.67 0.94
CA HIS A 49 5.20 10.18 1.03
C HIS A 49 5.74 9.71 -0.32
N ALA A 50 4.96 8.91 -1.06
CA ALA A 50 5.41 8.35 -2.33
C ALA A 50 5.61 9.40 -3.42
N LEU A 51 4.75 10.41 -3.49
CA LEU A 51 4.86 11.51 -4.44
C LEU A 51 6.02 12.44 -4.06
N PHE A 52 6.21 12.71 -2.77
CA PHE A 52 7.35 13.48 -2.27
C PHE A 52 8.70 12.84 -2.65
N VAL A 53 8.85 11.52 -2.47
CA VAL A 53 10.08 10.80 -2.86
C VAL A 53 10.34 10.88 -4.37
N ARG A 54 9.31 11.08 -5.19
CA ARG A 54 9.41 11.21 -6.65
C ARG A 54 9.53 12.66 -7.14
N ASP A 55 9.58 13.64 -6.24
CA ASP A 55 9.57 15.08 -6.56
C ASP A 55 8.33 15.48 -7.39
N ILE A 56 7.18 14.83 -7.13
CA ILE A 56 5.91 15.11 -7.79
C ILE A 56 5.08 16.04 -6.90
N GLU A 57 4.87 17.26 -7.37
CA GLU A 57 4.01 18.26 -6.74
C GLU A 57 2.59 18.28 -7.34
N GLY A 58 1.64 18.91 -6.63
CA GLY A 58 0.33 19.25 -7.18
C GLY A 58 -0.80 18.25 -6.90
N TRP A 59 -0.54 17.17 -6.16
CA TRP A 59 -1.60 16.39 -5.55
C TRP A 59 -2.27 17.21 -4.44
N VAL A 60 -3.57 17.39 -4.55
CA VAL A 60 -4.40 17.87 -3.46
C VAL A 60 -5.17 16.65 -2.99
N SER A 61 -4.90 16.19 -1.77
CA SER A 61 -5.68 15.12 -1.18
C SER A 61 -7.17 15.50 -1.27
N PRO A 62 -8.04 14.62 -1.79
CA PRO A 62 -9.47 14.88 -1.82
C PRO A 62 -10.08 14.88 -0.40
N PHE A 63 -9.26 14.65 0.62
CA PHE A 63 -9.64 14.65 2.02
C PHE A 63 -8.82 15.71 2.76
N ASP A 64 -9.48 16.51 3.59
CA ASP A 64 -8.79 17.42 4.51
C ASP A 64 -8.11 16.58 5.61
N ALA A 65 -6.84 16.23 5.37
CA ALA A 65 -6.04 15.48 6.32
C ALA A 65 -5.93 16.20 7.68
N GLY A 66 -6.03 17.53 7.71
CA GLY A 66 -6.01 18.33 8.94
C GLY A 66 -7.33 18.27 9.71
N GLU A 67 -8.47 18.19 9.04
CA GLU A 67 -9.77 17.89 9.65
C GLU A 67 -9.80 16.47 10.20
N ILE A 68 -9.35 15.48 9.43
CA ILE A 68 -9.36 14.07 9.86
C ILE A 68 -8.36 13.81 10.99
N GLN A 69 -7.17 14.42 10.96
CA GLN A 69 -6.18 14.27 12.04
C GLN A 69 -6.65 14.92 13.34
N ARG A 70 -7.45 16.00 13.30
CA ARG A 70 -8.03 16.62 14.49
C ARG A 70 -9.05 15.72 15.18
N ASP A 71 -9.82 14.98 14.40
CA ASP A 71 -10.82 14.04 14.92
C ASP A 71 -10.22 12.71 15.41
N ASN A 72 -9.05 12.31 14.88
CA ASN A 72 -8.42 11.01 15.14
C ASN A 72 -6.97 11.07 15.70
N THR A 73 -6.64 12.12 16.47
CA THR A 73 -5.30 12.35 17.04
C THR A 73 -4.67 11.16 17.79
N VAL A 74 -5.47 10.20 18.26
CA VAL A 74 -5.01 9.07 19.09
C VAL A 74 -4.57 7.84 18.27
N LYS A 75 -4.99 7.71 17.00
CA LYS A 75 -4.77 6.48 16.19
C LYS A 75 -4.08 6.78 14.86
N ARG A 76 -2.77 7.08 14.90
CA ARG A 76 -1.95 7.19 13.69
C ARG A 76 -1.30 5.85 13.33
N HIS A 77 -1.87 5.20 12.32
CA HIS A 77 -1.37 3.92 11.81
C HIS A 77 -0.14 4.07 10.89
N PHE A 78 -0.06 5.16 10.13
CA PHE A 78 1.05 5.40 9.20
C PHE A 78 2.33 5.89 9.91
N ASN A 79 3.50 5.51 9.40
CA ASN A 79 4.81 6.07 9.77
C ASN A 79 5.78 6.05 8.57
N PHE A 80 6.93 6.70 8.72
CA PHE A 80 7.96 6.76 7.66
C PHE A 80 8.49 5.39 7.25
N ASP A 81 8.55 4.40 8.15
CA ASP A 81 8.94 3.03 7.78
C ASP A 81 7.95 2.39 6.81
N ILE A 82 6.64 2.66 6.95
CA ILE A 82 5.67 2.24 5.93
C ILE A 82 5.92 2.98 4.63
N GLY A 83 6.15 4.30 4.69
CA GLY A 83 6.46 5.13 3.53
C GLY A 83 7.66 4.64 2.73
N ASP A 84 8.76 4.34 3.40
CA ASP A 84 9.98 3.81 2.77
C ASP A 84 9.77 2.40 2.20
N ALA A 85 8.92 1.58 2.83
CA ALA A 85 8.59 0.25 2.32
C ALA A 85 7.73 0.29 1.04
N ILE A 86 6.77 1.23 0.94
CA ILE A 86 5.86 1.30 -0.23
C ILE A 86 6.54 1.85 -1.48
N VAL A 87 7.56 2.71 -1.32
CA VAL A 87 8.36 3.22 -2.44
C VAL A 87 9.51 2.28 -2.80
N HIS A 88 9.66 1.19 -2.06
CA HIS A 88 10.73 0.25 -2.28
C HIS A 88 10.53 -0.52 -3.60
N ARG A 89 11.61 -0.61 -4.40
CA ARG A 89 11.58 -1.20 -5.75
C ARG A 89 10.98 -2.61 -5.78
N CYS A 90 11.35 -3.47 -4.83
CA CYS A 90 10.84 -4.84 -4.78
C CYS A 90 9.33 -4.92 -4.56
N ALA A 91 8.75 -4.02 -3.76
CA ALA A 91 7.30 -3.96 -3.54
C ALA A 91 6.58 -3.46 -4.80
N ILE A 92 7.14 -2.44 -5.45
CA ILE A 92 6.60 -1.88 -6.70
C ILE A 92 6.63 -2.93 -7.81
N GLU A 93 7.81 -3.45 -8.17
CA GLU A 93 7.99 -4.37 -9.30
C GLU A 93 7.14 -5.62 -9.17
N GLU A 94 7.10 -6.22 -7.97
CA GLU A 94 6.31 -7.43 -7.74
C GLU A 94 4.80 -7.17 -7.84
N SER A 95 4.35 -6.00 -7.36
CA SER A 95 2.94 -5.61 -7.47
C SER A 95 2.51 -5.36 -8.92
N PHE A 96 3.37 -4.73 -9.75
CA PHE A 96 3.12 -4.57 -11.18
C PHE A 96 3.17 -5.90 -11.91
N ARG A 97 4.15 -6.75 -11.62
CA ARG A 97 4.27 -8.08 -12.24
C ARG A 97 2.97 -8.87 -12.10
N ILE A 98 2.39 -8.91 -10.90
CA ILE A 98 1.11 -9.57 -10.64
C ILE A 98 -0.02 -8.94 -11.46
N ALA A 99 -0.07 -7.61 -11.54
CA ALA A 99 -1.10 -6.91 -12.30
C ALA A 99 -0.96 -7.18 -13.81
N GLU A 100 0.25 -7.07 -14.36
CA GLU A 100 0.59 -7.27 -15.78
C GLU A 100 0.36 -8.72 -16.24
N GLU A 101 0.72 -9.71 -15.42
CA GLU A 101 0.38 -11.13 -15.65
C GLU A 101 -1.14 -11.35 -15.77
N ASN A 102 -1.95 -10.44 -15.22
CA ASN A 102 -3.40 -10.42 -15.32
C ASN A 102 -3.94 -9.38 -16.32
N ALA A 103 -3.11 -8.95 -17.28
CA ALA A 103 -3.42 -8.00 -18.34
C ALA A 103 -3.74 -6.57 -17.86
N PHE A 104 -3.05 -6.11 -16.82
CA PHE A 104 -2.96 -4.69 -16.51
C PHE A 104 -2.20 -3.96 -17.61
N ASP A 105 -2.67 -2.77 -17.97
CA ASP A 105 -2.09 -1.89 -18.97
C ASP A 105 -2.25 -0.45 -18.48
N ALA A 106 -1.12 0.24 -18.30
CA ALA A 106 -1.07 1.60 -17.79
C ALA A 106 -1.58 2.61 -18.84
N ASP A 107 -1.25 2.41 -20.12
CA ASP A 107 -1.70 3.28 -21.20
C ASP A 107 -3.23 3.21 -21.32
N LYS A 108 -3.77 1.99 -21.23
CA LYS A 108 -5.22 1.79 -21.16
C LYS A 108 -5.83 2.55 -19.99
N LEU A 109 -5.26 2.45 -18.78
CA LEU A 109 -5.78 3.16 -17.61
C LEU A 109 -5.86 4.68 -17.84
N LEU A 110 -4.86 5.27 -18.49
CA LEU A 110 -4.78 6.71 -18.75
C LEU A 110 -5.85 7.22 -19.73
N ASP A 111 -6.37 6.33 -20.58
CA ASP A 111 -7.39 6.62 -21.60
C ASP A 111 -8.81 6.34 -21.13
N LEU A 112 -9.00 5.63 -20.02
CA LEU A 112 -10.33 5.28 -19.51
C LEU A 112 -11.06 6.50 -18.91
N PRO A 113 -12.38 6.61 -19.14
CA PRO A 113 -13.23 7.53 -18.38
C PRO A 113 -13.22 7.22 -16.88
N THR A 114 -13.40 8.22 -16.03
CA THR A 114 -13.37 8.12 -14.55
C THR A 114 -14.08 6.90 -13.97
N GLN A 115 -15.29 6.60 -14.43
CA GLN A 115 -16.08 5.47 -13.92
C GLN A 115 -15.46 4.12 -14.29
N GLU A 116 -14.99 3.97 -15.54
CA GLU A 116 -14.33 2.74 -16.00
C GLU A 116 -12.96 2.58 -15.37
N ALA A 117 -12.21 3.69 -15.23
CA ALA A 117 -10.93 3.72 -14.53
C ALA A 117 -11.08 3.29 -13.06
N THR A 118 -12.15 3.70 -12.37
CA THR A 118 -12.43 3.27 -10.99
C THR A 118 -12.58 1.75 -10.92
N VAL A 119 -13.40 1.15 -11.79
CA VAL A 119 -13.58 -0.31 -11.84
C VAL A 119 -12.28 -1.03 -12.21
N TYR A 120 -11.52 -0.47 -13.15
CA TYR A 120 -10.24 -1.01 -13.61
C TYR A 120 -9.21 -1.02 -12.46
N VAL A 121 -9.07 0.08 -11.74
CA VAL A 121 -8.17 0.20 -10.59
C VAL A 121 -8.59 -0.75 -9.47
N GLN A 122 -9.87 -0.78 -9.09
CA GLN A 122 -10.38 -1.71 -8.06
C GLN A 122 -10.06 -3.16 -8.41
N LYS A 123 -10.27 -3.56 -9.68
CA LYS A 123 -9.95 -4.90 -10.15
C LYS A 123 -8.47 -5.22 -9.90
N PHE A 124 -7.55 -4.36 -10.32
CA PHE A 124 -6.13 -4.68 -10.25
C PHE A 124 -5.53 -4.56 -8.85
N ILE A 125 -5.95 -3.60 -8.03
CA ILE A 125 -5.59 -3.59 -6.61
C ILE A 125 -6.12 -4.87 -5.92
N GLY A 126 -7.37 -5.24 -6.18
CA GLY A 126 -7.96 -6.49 -5.67
C GLY A 126 -7.18 -7.73 -6.11
N LEU A 127 -6.75 -7.79 -7.38
CA LEU A 127 -5.92 -8.88 -7.91
C LEU A 127 -4.56 -8.96 -7.20
N VAL A 128 -3.90 -7.82 -6.96
CA VAL A 128 -2.67 -7.77 -6.17
C VAL A 128 -2.92 -8.34 -4.77
N VAL A 129 -4.00 -7.92 -4.09
CA VAL A 129 -4.36 -8.42 -2.75
C VAL A 129 -4.58 -9.93 -2.72
N VAL A 130 -5.36 -10.50 -3.64
CA VAL A 130 -5.72 -11.93 -3.58
C VAL A 130 -4.59 -12.88 -3.99
N ASN A 131 -3.65 -12.42 -4.82
CA ASN A 131 -2.52 -13.22 -5.29
C ASN A 131 -1.27 -13.12 -4.39
N THR A 132 -1.32 -12.31 -3.34
CA THR A 132 -0.21 -12.09 -2.42
C THR A 132 -0.57 -12.61 -1.04
N ARG A 133 0.40 -13.21 -0.35
CA ARG A 133 0.30 -13.66 1.04
C ARG A 133 1.70 -13.66 1.68
N PRO A 134 1.81 -13.50 3.02
CA PRO A 134 0.76 -13.27 4.02
C PRO A 134 0.15 -11.85 3.99
N VAL A 135 -0.81 -11.56 4.88
CA VAL A 135 -1.57 -10.29 4.95
C VAL A 135 -0.67 -9.05 4.84
N ASN A 136 0.44 -8.98 5.58
CA ASN A 136 1.34 -7.82 5.53
C ASN A 136 1.96 -7.62 4.14
N ILE A 137 2.27 -8.70 3.41
CA ILE A 137 2.75 -8.64 2.02
C ILE A 137 1.63 -8.16 1.09
N SER A 138 0.42 -8.69 1.25
CA SER A 138 -0.72 -8.23 0.47
C SER A 138 -1.01 -6.75 0.67
N PHE A 139 -0.90 -6.32 1.91
CA PHE A 139 -1.09 -4.94 2.32
C PHE A 139 -0.03 -4.03 1.69
N ILE A 140 1.27 -4.35 1.82
CA ILE A 140 2.34 -3.50 1.26
C ILE A 140 2.26 -3.42 -0.26
N TYR A 141 1.99 -4.53 -0.96
CA TYR A 141 2.00 -4.53 -2.42
C TYR A 141 0.79 -3.79 -2.99
N ALA A 142 -0.38 -3.97 -2.38
CA ALA A 142 -1.56 -3.23 -2.81
C ALA A 142 -1.34 -1.71 -2.64
N LEU A 143 -0.71 -1.30 -1.53
CA LEU A 143 -0.41 0.11 -1.27
C LEU A 143 0.69 0.65 -2.19
N ALA A 144 1.78 -0.10 -2.39
CA ALA A 144 2.88 0.24 -3.31
C ALA A 144 2.39 0.38 -4.76
N PHE A 145 1.51 -0.54 -5.19
CA PHE A 145 0.86 -0.48 -6.50
C PHE A 145 0.01 0.78 -6.63
N ALA A 146 -0.89 1.04 -5.67
CA ALA A 146 -1.73 2.23 -5.67
C ALA A 146 -0.91 3.53 -5.72
N CYS A 147 0.14 3.64 -4.89
CA CYS A 147 1.02 4.81 -4.89
C CYS A 147 1.73 5.00 -6.23
N SER A 148 2.15 3.92 -6.86
CA SER A 148 2.78 3.97 -8.18
C SER A 148 1.80 4.34 -9.30
N LEU A 149 0.54 3.87 -9.23
CA LEU A 149 -0.51 4.31 -10.15
C LEU A 149 -0.77 5.82 -10.02
N CYS A 150 -0.74 6.37 -8.80
CA CYS A 150 -0.82 7.81 -8.59
C CYS A 150 0.37 8.55 -9.19
N GLY A 151 1.59 8.00 -9.10
CA GLY A 151 2.77 8.53 -9.79
C GLY A 151 2.58 8.59 -11.31
N ILE A 152 2.14 7.48 -11.92
CA ILE A 152 1.83 7.40 -13.37
C ILE A 152 0.77 8.44 -13.74
N ALA A 153 -0.30 8.56 -12.95
CA ALA A 153 -1.35 9.53 -13.20
C ALA A 153 -0.85 10.98 -13.12
N ALA A 154 -0.01 11.29 -12.13
CA ALA A 154 0.55 12.63 -11.94
C ALA A 154 1.51 13.02 -13.06
N GLU A 155 2.41 12.12 -13.47
CA GLU A 155 3.33 12.30 -14.60
C GLU A 155 2.60 12.58 -15.93
N ASN A 156 1.35 12.10 -16.05
CA ASN A 156 0.48 12.31 -17.20
C ASN A 156 -0.58 13.40 -17.01
N CYS A 157 -0.48 14.21 -15.94
CA CYS A 157 -1.41 15.29 -15.60
C CYS A 157 -2.88 14.82 -15.45
N LYS A 158 -3.11 13.57 -15.05
CA LYS A 158 -4.44 12.96 -14.85
C LYS A 158 -4.84 12.96 -13.37
N LEU A 159 -4.94 14.15 -12.76
CA LEU A 159 -5.22 14.30 -11.32
C LEU A 159 -6.50 13.58 -10.84
N HIS A 160 -7.54 13.53 -11.69
CA HIS A 160 -8.78 12.81 -11.37
C HIS A 160 -8.55 11.30 -11.12
N LEU A 161 -7.56 10.69 -11.78
CA LEU A 161 -7.22 9.28 -11.57
C LEU A 161 -6.59 9.06 -10.20
N MET A 162 -5.85 10.02 -9.67
CA MET A 162 -5.25 9.90 -8.33
C MET A 162 -6.34 9.79 -7.25
N SER A 163 -7.40 10.60 -7.35
CA SER A 163 -8.57 10.47 -6.46
C SER A 163 -9.31 9.14 -6.65
N CYS A 164 -9.43 8.67 -7.89
CA CYS A 164 -10.00 7.35 -8.18
C CYS A 164 -9.18 6.23 -7.52
N VAL A 165 -7.85 6.32 -7.59
CA VAL A 165 -6.94 5.34 -6.98
C VAL A 165 -7.05 5.37 -5.46
N ALA A 166 -7.02 6.54 -4.83
CA ALA A 166 -7.14 6.67 -3.38
C ALA A 166 -8.45 6.05 -2.85
N LEU A 167 -9.59 6.42 -3.46
CA LEU A 167 -10.91 5.89 -3.09
C LEU A 167 -11.04 4.39 -3.35
N SER A 168 -10.54 3.92 -4.50
CA SER A 168 -10.55 2.49 -4.84
C SER A 168 -9.71 1.67 -3.89
N THR A 169 -8.54 2.18 -3.50
CA THR A 169 -7.66 1.53 -2.51
C THR A 169 -8.36 1.42 -1.16
N ALA A 170 -9.01 2.50 -0.70
CA ALA A 170 -9.75 2.49 0.56
C ALA A 170 -10.91 1.49 0.57
N PHE A 171 -11.65 1.41 -0.55
CA PHE A 171 -12.70 0.42 -0.72
C PHE A 171 -12.15 -1.02 -0.62
N ILE A 172 -11.05 -1.31 -1.32
CA ILE A 172 -10.41 -2.63 -1.27
C ILE A 172 -9.86 -2.93 0.14
N PHE A 173 -9.29 -1.94 0.82
CA PHE A 173 -8.77 -2.11 2.19
C PHE A 173 -9.89 -2.34 3.19
N GLN A 174 -11.02 -1.66 3.08
CA GLN A 174 -12.19 -1.93 3.91
C GLN A 174 -12.70 -3.36 3.74
N LEU A 175 -12.63 -3.90 2.51
CA LEU A 175 -13.09 -5.26 2.20
C LEU A 175 -12.13 -6.34 2.70
N HIS A 176 -10.82 -6.14 2.52
CA HIS A 176 -9.80 -7.18 2.75
C HIS A 176 -9.00 -7.00 4.05
N PHE A 177 -8.88 -5.77 4.54
CA PHE A 177 -8.10 -5.41 5.72
C PHE A 177 -8.92 -4.53 6.69
N PRO A 178 -10.11 -4.96 7.13
CA PRO A 178 -10.98 -4.12 7.95
C PRO A 178 -10.46 -3.90 9.37
N TYR A 179 -9.61 -4.78 9.90
CA TYR A 179 -9.30 -4.83 11.33
C TYR A 179 -8.10 -3.97 11.73
N GLU A 180 -8.21 -3.27 12.86
CA GLU A 180 -7.19 -2.35 13.38
C GLU A 180 -5.85 -3.05 13.66
N TRP A 181 -5.90 -4.31 14.10
CA TRP A 181 -4.68 -5.08 14.39
C TRP A 181 -3.80 -5.26 13.15
N ILE A 182 -4.38 -5.29 11.95
CA ILE A 182 -3.62 -5.44 10.69
C ILE A 182 -2.70 -4.23 10.52
N TYR A 183 -3.22 -3.03 10.72
CA TYR A 183 -2.45 -1.79 10.60
C TYR A 183 -1.37 -1.67 11.69
N TYR A 184 -1.67 -2.15 12.90
CA TYR A 184 -0.70 -2.20 13.99
C TYR A 184 0.45 -3.18 13.70
N ASP A 185 0.12 -4.41 13.28
CA ASP A 185 1.11 -5.42 12.94
C ASP A 185 1.95 -4.99 11.72
N PHE A 186 1.30 -4.38 10.74
CA PHE A 186 1.94 -3.85 9.55
C PHE A 186 3.01 -2.80 9.86
N LYS A 187 2.77 -1.92 10.84
CA LYS A 187 3.75 -0.93 11.29
C LYS A 187 5.02 -1.58 11.86
N GLN A 188 4.88 -2.66 12.63
CA GLN A 188 6.02 -3.41 13.14
C GLN A 188 6.74 -4.17 12.03
N TRP A 189 5.96 -4.75 11.11
CA TRP A 189 6.47 -5.47 9.96
C TRP A 189 7.28 -4.56 9.02
N ALA A 190 6.83 -3.35 8.73
CA ALA A 190 7.51 -2.40 7.84
C ALA A 190 8.88 -1.98 8.38
N PHE A 191 8.99 -1.76 9.70
CA PHE A 191 10.29 -1.53 10.36
C PHE A 191 11.25 -2.71 10.15
N ALA A 192 10.76 -3.94 10.36
CA ALA A 192 11.56 -5.15 10.15
C ALA A 192 11.95 -5.33 8.67
N TYR A 193 11.03 -5.04 7.74
CA TYR A 193 11.26 -5.06 6.30
C TYR A 193 12.43 -4.15 5.92
N ILE A 194 12.38 -2.87 6.28
CA ILE A 194 13.42 -1.89 5.94
C ILE A 194 14.75 -2.26 6.58
N PHE A 195 14.74 -2.62 7.86
CA PHE A 195 15.96 -3.00 8.56
C PHE A 195 16.66 -4.16 7.87
N ARG A 196 15.92 -5.20 7.49
CA ARG A 196 16.46 -6.36 6.76
C ARG A 196 16.92 -5.99 5.36
N HIS A 197 16.17 -5.16 4.66
CA HIS A 197 16.52 -4.72 3.31
C HIS A 197 17.85 -3.95 3.29
N LYS A 198 18.07 -3.08 4.29
CA LYS A 198 19.36 -2.40 4.50
C LYS A 198 20.51 -3.38 4.78
N GLN A 199 20.26 -4.49 5.48
CA GLN A 199 21.27 -5.52 5.70
C GLN A 199 21.63 -6.30 4.44
N ILE A 200 20.66 -6.52 3.55
CA ILE A 200 20.84 -7.31 2.32
C ILE A 200 21.55 -6.48 1.24
N HIS A 201 21.20 -5.20 1.09
CA HIS A 201 21.68 -4.34 -0.01
C HIS A 201 22.67 -3.25 0.41
N GLY A 202 22.86 -3.03 1.71
CA GLY A 202 23.73 -1.99 2.27
C GLY A 202 25.06 -2.49 2.84
N GLY A 203 25.49 -3.71 2.47
CA GLY A 203 26.77 -4.31 2.85
C GLY A 203 27.85 -4.12 1.78
#